data_AF-A0A8C5TPC5-F1
#
_entry.id   AF-A0A8C5TPC5-F1
#
_cell.length_a   1.000
_cell.length_b   1.000
_cell.length_c   1.000
_cell.angle_alpha   90.00
_cell.angle_beta   90.00
_cell.angle_gamma   90.00
#
_symmetry.space_group_name_H-M   'P 1'
#
loop_
_entity.id
_entity.type
_entity.pdbx_description
1 polymer ?
#
loop_
_entity_poly.entity_id
_entity_poly.type
_entity_poly.pdbx_seq_one_letter_code
_entity_poly.pdbx_strand_id
1 'polypeptide(L)' 'MAAVLLLCSALLCAALSCAGAALIPPAADVKVEVLHKPFLCHRRTKWGDMMLVHYEGYLERDGSCFTRRK' A
#
# COMPACT_ATOMS: atom_id res chain seq x y z
N MET A 1 12.42 -42.55 -23.09
CA MET A 1 13.12 -41.24 -23.13
C MET A 1 12.14 -40.06 -23.16
N ALA A 2 11.13 -40.03 -24.05
CA ALA A 2 10.16 -38.92 -24.13
C ALA A 2 9.33 -38.67 -22.86
N ALA A 3 8.88 -39.73 -22.17
CA ALA A 3 8.11 -39.61 -20.93
C ALA A 3 8.89 -38.95 -19.78
N VAL A 4 10.20 -39.19 -19.71
CA VAL A 4 11.11 -38.60 -18.70
C VAL A 4 11.32 -37.11 -18.99
N LEU A 5 11.46 -36.75 -20.27
CA LEU A 5 11.56 -35.35 -20.71
C LEU A 5 10.27 -34.56 -20.40
N LEU A 6 9.10 -35.17 -20.61
CA LEU A 6 7.80 -34.56 -20.30
C LEU A 6 7.56 -34.39 -18.79
N LEU A 7 8.01 -35.34 -17.97
CA LEU A 7 7.93 -35.21 -16.51
C LEU A 7 8.86 -34.10 -16.02
N CYS A 8 10.09 -34.04 -16.53
CA CYS A 8 11.05 -32.99 -16.16
C CYS A 8 10.55 -31.60 -16.53
N SER A 9 9.99 -31.42 -17.74
CA SER A 9 9.46 -30.12 -18.15
C SER A 9 8.25 -29.68 -17.30
N ALA A 10 7.36 -30.61 -16.94
CA ALA A 10 6.24 -30.33 -16.04
C ALA A 10 6.71 -29.92 -14.63
N LEU A 11 7.72 -30.60 -14.10
CA LEU A 11 8.33 -30.29 -12.79
C LEU A 11 9.02 -28.92 -12.79
N LEU A 12 9.74 -28.60 -13.87
CA LEU A 12 10.39 -27.30 -14.06
C LEU A 12 9.37 -26.16 -14.15
N CYS A 13 8.28 -26.34 -14.89
CA CYS A 13 7.20 -25.35 -14.96
C CYS A 13 6.49 -25.14 -13.62
N ALA A 14 6.25 -26.21 -12.86
CA ALA A 14 5.64 -26.12 -11.53
C ALA A 14 6.56 -25.43 -10.50
N ALA A 15 7.87 -25.62 -10.60
CA ALA A 15 8.83 -24.92 -9.75
C ALA A 15 8.89 -23.41 -10.06
N LEU A 16 8.78 -23.04 -11.33
CA LEU A 16 8.83 -21.65 -11.77
C LEU A 16 7.57 -20.85 -11.37
N SER A 17 6.39 -21.47 -11.37
CA SER A 17 5.13 -20.81 -11.00
C SER A 17 5.01 -20.52 -9.51
N CYS A 18 5.67 -21.28 -8.64
CA CYS A 18 5.67 -21.04 -7.19
C CYS A 18 6.54 -19.85 -6.76
N ALA A 19 7.50 -19.42 -7.59
CA ALA A 19 8.42 -18.33 -7.23
C ALA A 19 7.80 -16.92 -7.32
N GLY A 20 6.63 -16.77 -7.99
CA GLY A 20 5.99 -15.48 -8.21
C GLY A 20 5.11 -14.97 -7.05
N ALA A 21 4.79 -15.81 -6.07
CA ALA A 21 3.84 -15.46 -5.01
C ALA A 21 4.43 -14.63 -3.86
N ALA A 22 5.75 -14.39 -3.83
CA ALA A 22 6.45 -13.75 -2.71
C ALA A 22 6.73 -12.25 -2.90
N LEU A 23 6.37 -11.65 -4.04
CA LEU A 23 6.63 -10.24 -4.31
C LEU A 23 5.43 -9.37 -3.92
N ILE A 24 5.11 -9.33 -2.63
CA ILE A 24 4.31 -8.24 -2.10
C ILE A 24 5.27 -7.05 -2.01
N PRO A 25 5.13 -6.00 -2.83
CA PRO A 25 5.93 -4.80 -2.64
C PRO A 25 5.72 -4.32 -1.19
N PRO A 26 6.80 -3.88 -0.50
CA PRO A 26 6.67 -3.37 0.84
C PRO A 26 5.54 -2.33 0.87
N ALA A 27 4.70 -2.40 1.91
CA ALA A 27 3.57 -1.49 2.05
C ALA A 27 4.08 -0.06 1.85
N ALA A 28 3.55 0.63 0.84
CA ALA A 28 4.03 1.95 0.50
C ALA A 28 3.83 2.88 1.70
N ASP A 29 4.94 3.43 2.20
CA ASP A 29 4.90 4.38 3.31
C ASP A 29 4.24 5.68 2.85
N VAL A 30 3.32 6.20 3.67
CA VAL A 30 2.66 7.48 3.41
C VAL A 30 3.58 8.61 3.88
N LYS A 31 3.85 9.58 3.01
CA LYS A 31 4.58 10.80 3.38
C LYS A 31 3.65 11.72 4.19
N VAL A 32 4.07 12.09 5.40
CA VAL A 32 3.31 12.96 6.30
C VAL A 32 4.08 14.24 6.57
N GLU A 33 3.43 15.38 6.32
CA GLU A 33 3.98 16.71 6.59
C GLU A 33 3.06 17.47 7.56
N VAL A 34 3.66 18.11 8.58
CA VAL A 34 2.91 18.88 9.59
C VAL A 34 2.88 20.34 9.16
N LEU A 35 1.76 20.78 8.59
CA LEU A 35 1.58 22.16 8.14
C LEU A 35 1.35 23.14 9.30
N HIS A 36 0.58 22.70 10.30
CA HIS A 36 0.26 23.52 11.46
C HIS A 36 0.14 22.66 12.71
N LYS A 37 0.63 23.19 13.84
CA LYS A 37 0.47 22.59 15.15
C LYS A 37 0.07 23.67 16.15
N PRO A 38 -0.93 23.43 17.01
CA PRO A 38 -1.26 24.37 18.07
C PRO A 38 -0.11 24.50 19.07
N PHE A 39 0.00 25.66 19.72
CA PHE A 39 1.06 25.94 20.71
C PHE A 39 1.06 24.94 21.86
N LEU A 40 -0.12 24.56 22.35
CA LEU A 40 -0.30 23.64 23.46
C LEU A 40 -1.24 22.48 23.04
N CYS A 41 -0.81 21.24 23.30
CA CYS A 41 -1.55 20.04 22.90
C CYS A 41 -1.51 19.01 24.04
N HIS A 42 -2.62 18.84 24.75
CA HIS A 42 -2.70 17.95 25.92
C HIS A 42 -2.98 16.50 25.54
N ARG A 43 -3.66 16.27 24.41
CA ARG A 43 -4.04 14.93 23.93
C ARG A 43 -3.54 14.72 22.51
N ARG A 44 -2.87 13.59 22.29
CA ARG A 44 -2.51 13.10 20.95
C ARG A 44 -3.44 11.97 20.54
N THR A 45 -3.66 11.82 19.24
CA THR A 45 -4.48 10.75 18.68
C THR A 45 -3.79 9.41 18.86
N LYS A 46 -4.57 8.38 19.20
CA LYS A 46 -4.11 7.00 19.35
C LYS A 46 -5.05 6.03 18.63
N TRP A 47 -4.57 4.79 18.46
CA TRP A 47 -5.38 3.71 17.91
C TRP A 47 -6.68 3.54 18.70
N GLY A 48 -7.80 3.47 17.98
CA GLY A 48 -9.15 3.38 18.56
C GLY A 48 -9.85 4.71 18.78
N ASP A 49 -9.17 5.85 18.62
CA ASP A 49 -9.83 7.16 18.71
C ASP A 49 -10.70 7.42 17.46
N MET A 50 -11.88 8.02 17.67
CA MET A 50 -12.67 8.62 16.59
C MET A 50 -12.25 10.07 16.38
N MET A 51 -12.01 10.45 15.12
CA MET A 51 -11.58 11.80 14.74
C MET A 51 -12.64 12.46 13.87
N LEU A 52 -13.05 13.67 14.27
CA LEU A 52 -13.78 14.58 13.40
C LEU A 52 -12.77 15.39 12.61
N VAL A 53 -12.73 15.22 11.30
CA VAL A 53 -11.73 15.85 10.42
C VAL A 53 -12.42 16.48 9.21
N HIS A 54 -11.96 17.68 8.85
CA HIS A 54 -12.23 18.23 7.52
C HIS A 54 -11.03 17.92 6.66
N TYR A 55 -11.25 17.34 5.48
CA TYR A 55 -10.15 16.92 4.61
C TYR A 55 -10.46 17.20 3.14
N GLU A 56 -9.38 17.34 2.38
CA GLU A 56 -9.39 17.56 0.93
C GLU A 56 -8.45 16.53 0.29
N GLY A 57 -8.94 15.86 -0.75
CA GLY A 57 -8.22 14.85 -1.50
C GLY A 57 -7.84 15.38 -2.88
N TYR A 58 -6.56 15.25 -3.23
CA TYR A 58 -5.99 15.72 -4.49
C TYR A 58 -5.25 14.59 -5.22
N LEU A 59 -5.28 14.60 -6.55
CA LEU A 59 -4.48 13.70 -7.38
C LEU A 59 -3.05 14.24 -7.51
N GLU A 60 -2.05 13.39 -7.26
CA GLU A 60 -0.63 13.83 -7.28
C GLU A 60 -0.16 14.27 -8.68
N ARG A 61 -0.69 13.64 -9.74
CA ARG A 61 -0.26 13.88 -11.13
C ARG A 61 -0.51 15.31 -11.61
N ASP A 62 -1.68 15.86 -11.28
CA ASP A 62 -2.22 17.11 -11.85
C ASP A 62 -2.72 18.09 -10.78
N GLY A 63 -2.73 17.67 -9.51
CA GLY A 63 -3.18 18.51 -8.39
C GLY A 63 -4.68 18.77 -8.38
N SER A 64 -5.48 18.02 -9.14
CA SER A 64 -6.92 18.23 -9.19
C SER A 64 -7.58 17.71 -7.91
N CYS A 65 -8.52 18.51 -7.37
CA CYS A 65 -9.30 18.13 -6.20
C CYS A 65 -10.40 17.14 -6.60
N PHE A 66 -10.39 15.94 -6.01
CA PHE A 66 -11.42 14.94 -6.28
C PHE A 66 -12.41 14.78 -5.12
N THR A 67 -12.08 15.21 -3.90
CA THR A 67 -12.98 15.14 -2.74
C THR A 67 -12.70 16.27 -1.77
N ARG A 68 -13.77 16.83 -1.20
CA ARG A 68 -13.73 17.83 -0.13
C ARG A 68 -14.85 17.52 0.86
N ARG A 69 -14.49 17.13 2.08
CA ARG A 69 -15.44 16.91 3.17
C ARG A 69 -15.25 18.02 4.20
N LYS A 70 -16.30 18.83 4.31
CA LYS A 70 -16.45 19.84 5.35
C LYS A 70 -17.07 19.26 6.60
#